data_AF-G0QXU0-F1
#
_entry.id   AF-G0QXU0-F1
#
_cell.length_a   1.000
_cell.length_b   1.000
_cell.length_c   1.000
_cell.angle_alpha   90.00
_cell.angle_beta   90.00
_cell.angle_gamma   90.00
#
_symmetry.space_group_name_H-M   'P 1'
#
loop_
_entity.id
_entity.type
_entity.pdbx_description
1 polymer ?
#
loop_
_entity_poly.entity_id
_entity_poly.type
_entity_poly.pdbx_seq_one_letter_code
_entity_poly.pdbx_strand_id
1 'polypeptide(L)' 'MAGVYDEIEIEDMDFDEETGVFTYPCPCGDRFVITLEMIKNNNDIGTCPSCSLTIRVIYDENQYKEYEKLLIS' A
#
# COMPACT_ATOMS: atom_id res chain seq x y z
N MET A 1 -19.39 -6.27 -9.40
CA MET A 1 -18.64 -5.20 -8.72
C MET A 1 -17.66 -5.88 -7.79
N ALA A 2 -16.42 -6.10 -8.23
CA ALA A 2 -15.35 -6.43 -7.30
C ALA A 2 -15.05 -5.13 -6.56
N GLY A 3 -15.73 -4.94 -5.43
CA GLY A 3 -15.60 -3.74 -4.61
C GLY A 3 -14.29 -3.81 -3.86
N VAL A 4 -13.59 -2.69 -3.83
CA VAL A 4 -12.51 -2.47 -2.88
C VAL A 4 -13.10 -2.61 -1.47
N TYR A 5 -12.42 -3.31 -0.58
CA TYR A 5 -12.86 -3.54 0.80
C TYR A 5 -12.88 -2.24 1.59
N ASP A 6 -11.80 -1.44 1.48
CA ASP A 6 -11.66 -0.17 2.17
C ASP A 6 -10.66 0.76 1.46
N GLU A 7 -10.71 2.04 1.80
CA GLU A 7 -9.79 3.09 1.35
C GLU A 7 -8.91 3.51 2.53
N ILE A 8 -7.60 3.32 2.42
CA ILE A 8 -6.64 3.53 3.50
C ILE A 8 -5.65 4.61 3.09
N GLU A 9 -5.38 5.57 3.96
CA GLU A 9 -4.35 6.58 3.72
C GLU A 9 -2.96 5.94 3.80
N ILE A 10 -2.06 6.32 2.89
CA ILE A 10 -0.70 5.77 2.84
C ILE A 10 0.08 6.00 4.16
N GLU A 11 -0.28 7.04 4.92
CA GLU A 11 0.29 7.36 6.24
C GLU A 11 -0.13 6.38 7.34
N ASP A 12 -1.26 5.68 7.18
CA ASP A 12 -1.71 4.64 8.11
C ASP A 12 -1.09 3.27 7.80
N MET A 13 -0.37 3.15 6.67
CA MET A 13 0.33 1.94 6.29
C MET A 13 1.74 1.90 6.86
N ASP A 14 2.21 0.69 7.13
CA ASP A 14 3.55 0.42 7.62
C ASP A 14 4.50 0.28 6.41
N PHE A 15 5.44 1.21 6.25
CA PHE A 15 6.39 1.25 5.14
C PHE A 15 7.72 0.58 5.50
N ASP A 16 8.13 -0.38 4.68
CA ASP A 16 9.41 -1.05 4.78
C ASP A 16 10.42 -0.38 3.83
N GLU A 17 11.38 0.36 4.40
CA GLU A 17 12.38 1.14 3.66
C GLU A 17 13.40 0.27 2.90
N GLU A 18 13.61 -0.98 3.35
CA GLU A 18 14.54 -1.91 2.71
C GLU A 18 13.97 -2.50 1.42
N THR A 19 12.67 -2.80 1.40
CA THR A 19 11.99 -3.47 0.28
C THR A 19 11.07 -2.55 -0.52
N GLY A 20 10.73 -1.37 -0.01
CA GLY A 20 9.81 -0.45 -0.68
C GLY A 20 8.35 -0.89 -0.63
N VAL A 21 7.96 -1.60 0.42
CA VAL A 21 6.65 -2.25 0.53
C VAL A 21 5.83 -1.59 1.64
N PHE A 22 4.58 -1.25 1.33
CA PHE A 22 3.60 -0.85 2.32
C PHE A 22 2.74 -2.03 2.73
N THR A 23 2.51 -2.16 4.04
CA THR A 23 1.66 -3.20 4.60
C THR A 23 0.62 -2.66 5.55
N TYR A 24 -0.57 -3.26 5.56
CA TYR A 24 -1.67 -2.86 6.44
C TYR A 24 -2.41 -4.08 7.01
N PRO A 25 -2.81 -4.10 8.30
CA PRO A 25 -3.47 -5.25 8.89
C PRO A 25 -4.78 -5.62 8.16
N CYS A 26 -4.91 -6.89 7.78
CA CYS A 26 -6.11 -7.40 7.14
C CYS A 26 -6.98 -8.13 8.18
N PRO A 27 -8.32 -7.96 8.15
CA PRO A 27 -9.22 -8.64 9.09
C PRO A 27 -9.20 -10.18 9.01
N CYS A 28 -8.58 -10.77 7.98
CA CYS A 28 -8.39 -12.21 7.90
C CYS A 28 -7.24 -12.75 8.78
N GLY A 29 -6.42 -11.87 9.36
CA GLY A 29 -5.26 -12.22 10.19
C GLY A 29 -3.90 -12.05 9.49
N ASP A 30 -3.90 -11.77 8.18
CA ASP A 30 -2.70 -11.45 7.39
C ASP A 30 -2.54 -9.94 7.18
N ARG A 31 -1.68 -9.52 6.25
CA ARG A 31 -1.52 -8.10 5.87
C ARG A 31 -1.85 -7.88 4.39
N PHE A 32 -2.45 -6.74 4.08
CA PHE A 32 -2.45 -6.20 2.73
C PHE A 32 -1.04 -5.77 2.36
N VAL A 33 -0.69 -5.91 1.07
CA VAL A 33 0.64 -5.60 0.55
C VAL A 33 0.51 -4.81 -0.74
N ILE A 34 1.33 -3.77 -0.89
CA ILE A 34 1.47 -2.96 -2.10
C ILE A 34 2.89 -2.39 -2.15
N THR A 35 3.49 -2.31 -3.33
CA THR A 35 4.84 -1.73 -3.49
C THR A 35 4.77 -0.26 -3.87
N LEU A 36 5.78 0.51 -3.48
CA LEU A 36 5.92 1.90 -3.94
C LEU A 36 5.98 1.98 -5.47
N GLU A 37 6.58 0.99 -6.13
CA GLU A 37 6.59 0.89 -7.60
C GLU A 37 5.19 0.72 -8.20
N MET A 38 4.28 -0.01 -7.55
CA MET A 38 2.89 -0.11 -8.00
C MET A 38 2.19 1.25 -7.90
N ILE A 39 2.37 1.95 -6.78
CA ILE A 39 1.85 3.30 -6.57
C ILE A 39 2.37 4.27 -7.65
N LYS A 40 3.67 4.20 -7.98
CA LYS A 40 4.28 4.97 -9.08
C LYS A 40 3.60 4.75 -10.44
N ASN A 41 3.12 3.54 -10.69
CA ASN A 41 2.44 3.16 -11.92
C ASN A 41 0.94 3.49 -11.90
N ASN A 42 0.46 4.30 -10.94
CA ASN A 42 -0.96 4.56 -10.68
C ASN A 42 -1.76 3.28 -10.39
N ASN A 43 -1.10 2.30 -9.76
CA ASN A 43 -1.76 1.10 -9.23
C ASN A 43 -1.84 1.21 -7.71
N ASP A 44 -2.90 1.84 -7.25
CA ASP A 44 -3.24 2.08 -5.83
C ASP A 44 -3.90 0.88 -5.13
N ILE A 45 -3.91 -0.30 -5.75
CA ILE A 45 -4.63 -1.46 -5.19
C ILE A 45 -3.67 -2.36 -4.41
N GLY A 46 -3.83 -2.34 -3.08
CA GLY A 46 -3.18 -3.28 -2.17
C GLY A 46 -3.97 -4.57 -2.06
N THR A 47 -3.28 -5.71 -2.07
CA THR A 47 -3.93 -7.03 -2.07
C THR A 47 -3.51 -7.85 -0.86
N CYS A 48 -4.43 -8.63 -0.29
CA CYS A 48 -4.10 -9.59 0.76
C CYS A 48 -3.90 -10.98 0.15
N PRO A 49 -2.76 -11.65 0.36
CA PRO A 49 -2.47 -12.96 -0.21
C PRO A 49 -3.39 -14.07 0.33
N SER A 50 -4.00 -13.88 1.50
CA SER A 50 -4.72 -14.93 2.22
C SER A 50 -6.23 -14.93 2.05
N CYS A 51 -6.84 -13.78 1.72
CA CYS A 51 -8.31 -13.67 1.65
C CYS A 51 -8.84 -13.08 0.34
N SER A 52 -7.97 -12.77 -0.62
CA SER A 52 -8.31 -12.11 -1.90
C SER A 52 -8.98 -10.73 -1.78
N LEU A 53 -9.09 -10.17 -0.57
CA LEU A 53 -9.54 -8.80 -0.37
C LEU A 53 -8.51 -7.84 -0.95
N THR A 54 -9.00 -6.68 -1.36
CA THR A 54 -8.20 -5.59 -1.89
C THR A 54 -8.58 -4.27 -1.23
N ILE A 55 -7.59 -3.44 -0.89
CA ILE A 55 -7.78 -2.07 -0.41
C ILE A 55 -7.28 -1.08 -1.46
N ARG A 56 -7.80 0.14 -1.41
CA ARG A 56 -7.31 1.26 -2.22
C ARG A 56 -6.47 2.15 -1.33
N VAL A 57 -5.27 2.46 -1.78
CA VAL A 57 -4.36 3.35 -1.06
C VAL A 57 -4.56 4.77 -1.54
N ILE A 58 -4.89 5.66 -0.62
CA ILE A 58 -5.04 7.09 -0.85
C ILE A 58 -3.70 7.75 -0.57
N TYR A 59 -3.16 8.48 -1.54
CA TYR A 59 -1.88 9.15 -1.45
C TYR A 59 -1.85 10.42 -2.30
N ASP A 60 -1.00 11.36 -1.89
CA ASP A 60 -0.64 12.57 -2.63
C ASP A 60 0.78 12.47 -3.20
N GLU A 61 1.07 13.32 -4.19
CA GLU A 61 2.41 13.39 -4.81
C GLU A 61 3.52 13.72 -3.80
N ASN A 62 3.22 14.46 -2.74
CA ASN A 62 4.19 14.82 -1.71
C ASN A 62 4.57 13.59 -0.87
N GLN A 63 3.58 12.85 -0.36
CA GLN A 63 3.78 11.64 0.42
C GLN A 63 4.57 10.61 -0.39
N TYR A 64 4.19 10.37 -1.65
CA TYR A 64 4.93 9.47 -2.54
C TYR A 64 6.42 9.84 -2.64
N LYS A 65 6.74 11.13 -2.84
CA LYS A 65 8.13 11.61 -2.95
C LYS A 65 8.91 11.49 -1.65
N GLU A 66 8.24 11.51 -0.49
CA GLU A 66 8.90 11.29 0.79
C GLU A 66 9.33 9.83 0.93
N TYR A 67 8.43 8.88 0.69
CA TYR A 67 8.75 7.45 0.72
C TYR A 67 9.75 7.03 -0.38
N GLU A 68 9.68 7.64 -1.57
CA GLU A 68 10.66 7.41 -2.65
C GLU A 68 12.08 7.83 -2.24
N LYS A 69 12.22 8.91 -1.46
CA LYS A 69 13.54 9.35 -0.97
C LYS A 69 14.09 8.43 0.11
N LEU A 70 13.23 7.89 0.97
CA LEU A 70 13.65 6.97 2.04
C LEU A 70 14.26 5.69 1.46
N LEU A 71 13.71 5.18 0.37
CA LEU A 71 14.19 3.99 -0.35
C LEU A 71 15.58 4.14 -1.00
N ILE A 72 16.06 5.38 -1.18
CA ILE A 72 17.31 5.71 -1.89
C ILE A 72 18.39 6.20 -0.90
N SER A 73 18.05 6.33 0.40
CA SER A 73 18.98 6.76 1.45
C SER A 73 19.82 5.62 1.99
#